data_AF-A0AAU4QCL2-F1
#
_entry.id   AF-A0AAU4QCL2-F1
#
_cell.length_a   1.000
_cell.length_b   1.000
_cell.length_c   1.000
_cell.angle_alpha   90.00
_cell.angle_beta   90.00
_cell.angle_gamma   90.00
#
_symmetry.space_group_name_H-M   'P 1'
#
loop_
_entity.id
_entity.type
_entity.pdbx_description
1 polymer ?
#
loop_
_entity_poly.entity_id
_entity_poly.type
_entity_poly.pdbx_seq_one_letter_code
_entity_poly.pdbx_strand_id
1 'polypeptide(L)'
;MSRPLQLRAATPEDLDWIHELRHRVYAQELGQHAPTPDSRLRDGLDGDNVYLVAARGDDRAGFVSITPPWAGRYGLDKYLTRDELPLLADPDVFEVRILTVEPRARTTAAAPLLMYAALRWIAARGGRRIVAMGRSDLLDMYVATGLRAVGRTVRSGAQIFEVLTGDVRELTRAARTRHRRLLERLRDAADWRLDTPFDARPDGCEHGGDSFTAIGTDFRTLHRRQQIVAADVLDAWFPPAPGVRAALTDDPGWIARTSPPAAAEGLVAQIAESRGLAAEVLAVGAGSSDLIFRAFDQWLTPSSRVLLMDPGYGEYAHVTEQVIGCRADRFRLRREDGWRIDTDRLTAAVGSGRYDLVVIVNPNNPTGVHLPAADLRRAIAATSGRTRWWIDEAYLGYVDPAESLAPLAATDPRVVVCSSLSKMYALSGARAAYLVAAPDIAARLRRWTPPWPVGLPAQLAAVAALREPAYYTDHWLRTHALRSRLAAELAELGEGVSVQDGVANFLNVTLPHGGPSAARLVAECRRHGVYLRDLSPLSTAYEGRTVRISVRDTEENARIVAACQAALDVLLPLVPAPVPAFATGTVH
;
A
#
# COMPACT_ATOMS: atom_id res chain seq x y z
N MET A 1 20.37 25.19 25.72
CA MET A 1 20.34 24.48 24.41
C MET A 1 19.07 24.90 23.68
N SER A 2 19.12 25.33 22.42
CA SER A 2 17.90 25.69 21.68
C SER A 2 17.02 24.45 21.52
N ARG A 3 15.70 24.56 21.75
CA ARG A 3 14.77 23.45 21.50
C ARG A 3 14.91 22.95 20.04
N PRO A 4 14.84 21.62 19.81
CA PRO A 4 14.92 21.06 18.46
C PRO A 4 13.76 21.56 17.61
N LEU A 5 13.97 21.61 16.29
CA LEU A 5 12.91 21.96 15.35
C LEU A 5 11.94 20.77 15.26
N GLN A 6 10.72 20.98 15.70
CA GLN A 6 9.61 20.03 15.66
C GLN A 6 8.93 20.08 14.30
N LEU A 7 8.56 18.92 13.78
CA LEU A 7 7.72 18.79 12.60
C LEU A 7 6.55 17.87 12.92
N ARG A 8 5.33 18.40 12.86
CA ARG A 8 4.13 17.73 13.36
C ARG A 8 2.88 18.13 12.56
N ALA A 9 1.81 17.37 12.70
CA ALA A 9 0.49 17.84 12.29
C ALA A 9 0.07 19.04 13.16
N ALA A 10 -0.70 19.96 12.58
CA ALA A 10 -1.23 21.12 13.29
C ALA A 10 -2.14 20.69 14.47
N THR A 11 -2.04 21.40 15.59
CA THR A 11 -3.01 21.32 16.68
C THR A 11 -4.12 22.36 16.48
N PRO A 12 -5.23 22.31 17.22
CA PRO A 12 -6.25 23.36 17.16
C PRO A 12 -5.69 24.76 17.39
N GLU A 13 -4.71 24.92 18.29
CA GLU A 13 -4.07 26.21 18.57
C GLU A 13 -3.20 26.72 17.41
N ASP A 14 -2.70 25.83 16.55
CA ASP A 14 -1.95 26.26 15.37
C ASP A 14 -2.87 26.79 14.27
N LEU A 15 -4.14 26.35 14.21
CA LEU A 15 -5.07 26.81 13.16
C LEU A 15 -5.29 28.32 13.26
N ASP A 16 -5.43 28.85 14.47
CA ASP A 16 -5.54 30.30 14.69
C ASP A 16 -4.29 31.05 14.22
N TRP A 17 -3.10 30.57 14.60
CA TRP A 17 -1.83 31.14 14.12
C TRP A 17 -1.67 31.04 12.59
N ILE A 18 -2.11 29.93 11.98
CA ILE A 18 -2.11 29.73 10.53
C ILE A 18 -2.98 30.80 9.86
N HIS A 19 -4.17 31.07 10.38
CA HIS A 19 -5.06 32.11 9.82
C HIS A 19 -4.46 33.51 9.91
N GLU A 20 -3.80 33.84 11.02
CA GLU A 20 -3.12 35.12 11.22
C GLU A 20 -1.91 35.28 10.28
N LEU A 21 -1.06 34.25 10.18
CA LEU A 21 0.09 34.27 9.27
C LEU A 21 -0.36 34.36 7.80
N ARG A 22 -1.45 33.66 7.43
CA ARG A 22 -2.03 33.74 6.09
C ARG A 22 -2.52 35.14 5.76
N HIS A 23 -3.19 35.81 6.70
CA HIS A 23 -3.63 37.19 6.49
C HIS A 23 -2.44 38.11 6.25
N ARG A 24 -1.41 38.03 7.12
CA ARG A 24 -0.20 38.85 6.98
C ARG A 24 0.47 38.65 5.61
N VAL A 25 0.71 37.40 5.22
CA VAL A 25 1.44 37.11 3.97
C VAL A 25 0.55 37.34 2.74
N TYR A 26 -0.64 36.75 2.69
CA TYR A 26 -1.44 36.74 1.46
C TYR A 26 -2.35 37.95 1.29
N ALA A 27 -2.77 38.60 2.38
CA ALA A 27 -3.55 39.83 2.27
C ALA A 27 -2.66 41.09 2.31
N GLN A 28 -1.71 41.18 3.24
CA GLN A 28 -0.91 42.40 3.44
C GLN A 28 0.36 42.44 2.58
N GLU A 29 1.18 41.37 2.58
CA GLU A 29 2.45 41.37 1.83
C GLU A 29 2.25 41.17 0.31
N LEU A 30 1.42 40.20 -0.08
CA LEU A 30 1.29 39.80 -1.49
C LEU A 30 0.09 40.44 -2.22
N GLY A 31 -0.87 41.01 -1.48
CA GLY A 31 -2.09 41.56 -2.06
C GLY A 31 -2.93 40.54 -2.85
N GLN A 32 -2.87 39.27 -2.46
CA GLN A 32 -3.65 38.19 -3.07
C GLN A 32 -5.12 38.22 -2.61
N HIS A 33 -5.37 38.63 -1.36
CA HIS A 33 -6.70 38.77 -0.75
C HIS A 33 -6.88 40.15 -0.13
N ALA A 34 -8.13 40.59 0.04
CA ALA A 34 -8.42 41.78 0.82
C ALA A 34 -8.16 41.53 2.32
N PRO A 35 -7.56 42.49 3.05
CA PRO A 35 -7.42 42.38 4.51
C PRO A 35 -8.78 42.28 5.20
N THR A 36 -8.91 41.35 6.15
CA THR A 36 -10.09 41.23 7.01
C THR A 36 -9.91 42.02 8.32
N PRO A 37 -11.00 42.48 8.96
CA PRO A 37 -10.95 43.26 10.21
C PRO A 37 -10.38 42.49 11.41
N ASP A 38 -10.60 41.18 11.46
CA ASP A 38 -10.11 40.30 12.54
C ASP A 38 -8.66 39.85 12.34
N SER A 39 -7.99 40.33 11.28
CA SER A 39 -6.61 39.96 10.92
C SER A 39 -6.40 38.45 10.72
N ARG A 40 -7.44 37.73 10.29
CA ARG A 40 -7.42 36.27 10.07
C ARG A 40 -7.95 35.91 8.68
N LEU A 41 -7.22 35.05 7.97
CA LEU A 41 -7.62 34.56 6.65
C LEU A 41 -7.89 33.04 6.71
N ARG A 42 -9.17 32.67 6.68
CA ARG A 42 -9.66 31.28 6.70
C ARG A 42 -9.76 30.70 5.28
N ASP A 43 -9.61 29.38 5.14
CA ASP A 43 -9.93 28.65 3.89
C ASP A 43 -11.26 27.91 4.01
N GLY A 44 -12.02 27.86 2.90
CA GLY A 44 -13.15 26.95 2.80
C GLY A 44 -12.77 25.47 2.92
N LEU A 45 -11.47 25.14 2.82
CA LEU A 45 -10.90 23.81 2.97
C LEU A 45 -10.26 23.54 4.34
N ASP A 46 -10.37 24.41 5.34
CA ASP A 46 -9.68 24.21 6.63
C ASP A 46 -10.06 22.88 7.33
N GLY A 47 -11.29 22.38 7.10
CA GLY A 47 -11.72 21.06 7.60
C GLY A 47 -11.26 19.86 6.79
N ASP A 48 -10.83 20.07 5.53
CA ASP A 48 -10.38 19.00 4.63
C ASP A 48 -8.85 18.94 4.53
N ASN A 49 -8.20 20.08 4.76
CA ASN A 49 -6.76 20.22 4.63
C ASN A 49 -6.02 19.56 5.79
N VAL A 50 -4.91 18.94 5.44
CA VAL A 50 -3.91 18.52 6.42
C VAL A 50 -2.83 19.59 6.49
N TYR A 51 -2.65 20.16 7.67
CA TYR A 51 -1.62 21.14 7.95
C TYR A 51 -0.42 20.50 8.64
N LEU A 52 0.77 20.66 8.07
CA LEU A 52 2.03 20.28 8.70
C LEU A 52 2.75 21.54 9.16
N VAL A 53 3.20 21.56 10.41
CA VAL A 53 3.79 22.73 11.08
C VAL A 53 5.21 22.43 11.51
N ALA A 54 6.11 23.38 11.24
CA ALA A 54 7.47 23.42 11.76
C ALA A 54 7.54 24.43 12.91
N ALA A 55 7.97 24.00 14.10
CA ALA A 55 7.98 24.85 15.31
C ALA A 55 9.14 24.53 16.26
N ARG A 56 9.46 25.42 17.20
CA ARG A 56 10.40 25.18 18.31
C ARG A 56 9.69 25.46 19.63
N GLY A 57 8.97 24.47 20.15
CA GLY A 57 8.01 24.72 21.24
C GLY A 57 6.86 25.58 20.71
N ASP A 58 6.52 26.66 21.41
CA ASP A 58 5.44 27.58 21.00
C ASP A 58 5.84 28.51 19.85
N ASP A 59 7.12 28.48 19.47
CA ASP A 59 7.69 29.30 18.42
C ASP A 59 7.48 28.67 17.03
N ARG A 60 6.35 28.98 16.38
CA ARG A 60 6.06 28.47 15.03
C ARG A 60 6.94 29.17 13.98
N ALA A 61 7.53 28.38 13.09
CA ALA A 61 8.42 28.83 12.02
C ALA A 61 7.71 28.88 10.66
N GLY A 62 6.80 27.95 10.39
CA GLY A 62 6.06 27.88 9.13
C GLY A 62 5.15 26.66 9.06
N PHE A 63 4.32 26.63 8.02
CA PHE A 63 3.42 25.51 7.74
C PHE A 63 3.31 25.24 6.25
N VAL A 64 2.80 24.05 5.91
CA VAL A 64 2.35 23.68 4.56
C VAL A 64 1.00 23.00 4.67
N SER A 65 0.12 23.26 3.71
CA SER A 65 -1.22 22.68 3.63
C SER A 65 -1.26 21.65 2.51
N ILE A 66 -1.96 20.54 2.74
CA ILE A 66 -2.12 19.45 1.79
C ILE A 66 -3.60 19.15 1.68
N THR A 67 -4.18 19.26 0.49
CA THR A 67 -5.55 18.84 0.23
C THR A 67 -5.52 17.44 -0.41
N PRO A 68 -6.04 16.42 0.28
CA PRO A 68 -6.05 15.07 -0.24
C PRO A 68 -7.19 14.83 -1.24
N PRO A 69 -7.08 13.83 -2.12
CA PRO A 69 -8.08 13.56 -3.15
C PRO A 69 -9.44 13.13 -2.59
N TRP A 70 -9.46 12.47 -1.43
CA TRP A 70 -10.70 12.07 -0.75
C TRP A 70 -11.48 13.25 -0.15
N ALA A 71 -10.93 14.47 -0.15
CA ALA A 71 -11.73 15.66 0.13
C ALA A 71 -12.78 15.94 -0.96
N GLY A 72 -12.60 15.38 -2.17
CA GLY A 72 -13.51 15.55 -3.31
C GLY A 72 -13.45 16.94 -3.98
N ARG A 73 -12.68 17.88 -3.41
CA ARG A 73 -12.51 19.25 -3.90
C ARG A 73 -11.11 19.77 -3.64
N TYR A 74 -10.67 20.70 -4.47
CA TYR A 74 -9.38 21.37 -4.40
C TYR A 74 -9.55 22.88 -4.33
N GLY A 75 -8.53 23.58 -3.81
CA GLY A 75 -8.49 25.03 -3.83
C GLY A 75 -8.44 25.60 -5.24
N LEU A 76 -7.85 24.85 -6.17
CA LEU A 76 -7.81 25.15 -7.60
C LEU A 76 -9.19 25.17 -8.27
N ASP A 77 -10.20 24.49 -7.71
CA ASP A 77 -11.57 24.49 -8.27
C ASP A 77 -12.23 25.88 -8.27
N LYS A 78 -11.68 26.83 -7.50
CA LYS A 78 -12.09 28.25 -7.51
C LYS A 78 -11.71 28.98 -8.80
N TYR A 79 -10.74 28.45 -9.53
CA TYR A 79 -10.12 29.13 -10.68
C TYR A 79 -10.24 28.33 -11.98
N LEU A 80 -10.25 27.00 -11.90
CA LEU A 80 -10.25 26.12 -13.06
C LEU A 80 -11.27 25.00 -12.88
N THR A 81 -12.02 24.71 -13.93
CA THR A 81 -12.89 23.54 -14.02
C THR A 81 -12.07 22.26 -14.21
N ARG A 82 -12.70 21.10 -13.95
CA ARG A 82 -12.06 19.79 -14.20
C ARG A 82 -11.78 19.52 -15.67
N ASP A 83 -12.52 20.14 -16.59
CA ASP A 83 -12.23 20.06 -18.01
C ASP A 83 -10.99 20.89 -18.40
N GLU A 84 -10.77 22.03 -17.74
CA GLU A 84 -9.59 22.88 -17.96
C GLU A 84 -8.32 22.30 -17.33
N LEU A 85 -8.47 21.55 -16.22
CA LEU A 85 -7.39 20.84 -15.54
C LEU A 85 -7.79 19.39 -15.19
N PRO A 86 -7.82 18.48 -16.19
CA PRO A 86 -8.26 17.08 -16.01
C PRO A 86 -7.47 16.31 -14.97
N LEU A 87 -6.22 16.73 -14.71
CA LEU A 87 -5.37 16.13 -13.70
C LEU A 87 -6.03 16.11 -12.31
N LEU A 88 -6.87 17.09 -11.97
CA LEU A 88 -7.54 17.10 -10.67
C LEU A 88 -8.51 15.92 -10.52
N ALA A 89 -9.01 15.33 -11.61
CA ALA A 89 -9.87 14.16 -11.56
C ALA A 89 -9.11 12.85 -11.22
N ASP A 90 -7.77 12.86 -11.27
CA ASP A 90 -6.98 11.69 -10.90
C ASP A 90 -7.03 11.46 -9.37
N PRO A 91 -7.43 10.26 -8.90
CA PRO A 91 -7.64 9.98 -7.48
C PRO A 91 -6.34 9.84 -6.67
N ASP A 92 -5.18 9.89 -7.31
CA ASP A 92 -3.85 9.82 -6.69
C ASP A 92 -3.08 11.15 -6.72
N VAL A 93 -3.77 12.23 -7.06
CA VAL A 93 -3.26 13.61 -7.03
C VAL A 93 -3.58 14.24 -5.68
N PHE A 94 -2.60 14.95 -5.11
CA PHE A 94 -2.77 15.79 -3.93
C PHE A 94 -2.49 17.24 -4.29
N GLU A 95 -3.24 18.19 -3.74
CA GLU A 95 -2.89 19.60 -3.88
C GLU A 95 -1.97 20.00 -2.73
N VAL A 96 -0.77 20.48 -3.06
CA VAL A 96 0.14 21.09 -2.07
C VAL A 96 -0.06 22.59 -2.13
N ARG A 97 -0.53 23.17 -1.03
CA ARG A 97 -0.97 24.56 -0.94
C ARG A 97 -0.18 25.29 0.14
N ILE A 98 0.00 26.60 -0.07
CA ILE A 98 0.24 27.57 1.02
C ILE A 98 1.45 27.17 1.90
N LEU A 99 2.59 26.87 1.28
CA LEU A 99 3.84 26.73 2.02
C LEU A 99 4.28 28.13 2.49
N THR A 100 4.09 28.40 3.78
CA THR A 100 4.29 29.72 4.36
C THR A 100 5.27 29.66 5.50
N VAL A 101 6.26 30.55 5.50
CA VAL A 101 7.29 30.63 6.53
C VAL A 101 7.36 32.05 7.05
N GLU A 102 7.40 32.19 8.38
CA GLU A 102 7.57 33.46 9.07
C GLU A 102 8.80 34.20 8.53
N PRO A 103 8.78 35.54 8.36
CA PRO A 103 9.88 36.30 7.78
C PRO A 103 11.26 35.98 8.39
N ARG A 104 11.32 35.86 9.72
CA ARG A 104 12.54 35.50 10.49
C ARG A 104 13.08 34.09 10.21
N ALA A 105 12.26 33.20 9.66
CA ALA A 105 12.59 31.79 9.40
C ALA A 105 12.79 31.49 7.91
N ARG A 106 12.57 32.45 7.00
CA ARG A 106 12.65 32.23 5.53
C ARG A 106 14.03 31.81 5.04
N THR A 107 15.10 32.20 5.72
CA THR A 107 16.49 31.82 5.41
C THR A 107 16.93 30.53 6.11
N THR A 108 16.04 29.89 6.87
CA THR A 108 16.32 28.66 7.61
C THR A 108 15.89 27.42 6.82
N ALA A 109 16.04 26.25 7.44
CA ALA A 109 15.62 24.98 6.88
C ALA A 109 14.10 24.72 6.91
N ALA A 110 13.27 25.65 7.40
CA ALA A 110 11.85 25.41 7.62
C ALA A 110 11.10 25.07 6.31
N ALA A 111 11.25 25.87 5.26
CA ALA A 111 10.61 25.63 3.95
C ALA A 111 10.99 24.27 3.33
N PRO A 112 12.28 23.94 3.13
CA PRO A 112 12.65 22.65 2.54
C PRO A 112 12.25 21.46 3.42
N LEU A 113 12.26 21.61 4.75
CA LEU A 113 11.78 20.56 5.65
C LEU A 113 10.27 20.34 5.53
N LEU A 114 9.46 21.41 5.50
CA LEU A 114 8.01 21.33 5.33
C LEU A 114 7.63 20.67 3.99
N MET A 115 8.29 21.07 2.90
CA MET A 115 8.05 20.45 1.58
C MET A 115 8.47 18.98 1.58
N TYR A 116 9.61 18.64 2.18
CA TYR A 116 10.03 17.25 2.35
C TYR A 116 8.98 16.47 3.15
N ALA A 117 8.48 17.02 4.26
CA ALA A 117 7.41 16.44 5.07
C ALA A 117 6.15 16.14 4.25
N ALA A 118 5.70 17.12 3.46
CA ALA A 118 4.51 17.00 2.65
C ALA A 118 4.64 15.86 1.64
N LEU A 119 5.75 15.80 0.89
CA LEU A 119 6.00 14.73 -0.07
C LEU A 119 6.04 13.35 0.61
N ARG A 120 6.66 13.26 1.80
CA ARG A 120 6.73 12.02 2.58
C ARG A 120 5.38 11.58 3.15
N TRP A 121 4.55 12.55 3.56
CA TRP A 121 3.21 12.31 4.05
C TRP A 121 2.27 11.84 2.93
N ILE A 122 2.36 12.48 1.75
CA ILE A 122 1.60 12.10 0.54
C ILE A 122 1.99 10.69 0.08
N ALA A 123 3.28 10.39 -0.01
CA ALA A 123 3.77 9.07 -0.43
C ALA A 123 3.31 7.94 0.51
N ALA A 124 3.24 8.20 1.82
CA ALA A 124 2.75 7.24 2.81
C ALA A 124 1.25 6.94 2.67
N ARG A 125 0.52 7.71 1.87
CA ARG A 125 -0.93 7.58 1.62
C ARG A 125 -1.23 7.21 0.17
N GLY A 126 -0.25 6.63 -0.54
CA GLY A 126 -0.42 6.17 -1.92
C GLY A 126 -0.45 7.28 -2.96
N GLY A 127 -0.18 8.53 -2.56
CA GLY A 127 -0.13 9.66 -3.49
C GLY A 127 1.07 9.56 -4.43
N ARG A 128 0.80 9.77 -5.71
CA ARG A 128 1.80 9.63 -6.79
C ARG A 128 2.15 10.95 -7.42
N ARG A 129 1.22 11.90 -7.38
CA ARG A 129 1.40 13.19 -8.03
C ARG A 129 0.92 14.31 -7.12
N ILE A 130 1.57 15.46 -7.24
CA ILE A 130 1.07 16.70 -6.66
C ILE A 130 0.67 17.69 -7.73
N VAL A 131 -0.23 18.57 -7.36
CA VAL A 131 -0.54 19.81 -8.06
C VAL A 131 -0.37 20.98 -7.09
N ALA A 132 0.09 22.12 -7.59
CA ALA A 132 0.29 23.32 -6.78
C ALA A 132 0.13 24.58 -7.63
N MET A 133 -0.09 25.72 -6.97
CA MET A 133 0.00 27.04 -7.59
C MET A 133 1.30 27.72 -7.13
N GLY A 134 2.18 28.02 -8.08
CA GLY A 134 3.41 28.76 -7.84
C GLY A 134 3.31 30.16 -8.43
N ARG A 135 3.89 31.17 -7.77
CA ARG A 135 3.90 32.52 -8.36
C ARG A 135 4.70 32.53 -9.67
N SER A 136 4.18 33.20 -10.69
CA SER A 136 4.78 33.18 -12.04
C SER A 136 6.16 33.84 -12.08
N ASP A 137 6.41 34.84 -11.24
CA ASP A 137 7.71 35.50 -11.10
C ASP A 137 8.78 34.63 -10.43
N LEU A 138 8.39 33.50 -9.83
CA LEU A 138 9.27 32.52 -9.20
C LEU A 138 9.30 31.18 -9.94
N LEU A 139 8.82 31.13 -11.19
CA LEU A 139 8.66 29.89 -11.95
C LEU A 139 9.96 29.07 -12.03
N ASP A 140 11.09 29.72 -12.33
CA ASP A 140 12.39 29.06 -12.46
C ASP A 140 12.82 28.33 -11.17
N MET A 141 12.48 28.90 -10.01
CA MET A 141 12.74 28.26 -8.73
C MET A 141 11.95 26.96 -8.60
N TYR A 142 10.66 26.97 -8.94
CA TYR A 142 9.83 25.76 -8.86
C TYR A 142 10.31 24.68 -9.84
N VAL A 143 10.61 25.07 -11.09
CA VAL A 143 11.13 24.14 -12.10
C VAL A 143 12.47 23.52 -11.66
N ALA A 144 13.34 24.31 -11.02
CA ALA A 144 14.60 23.80 -10.47
C ALA A 144 14.42 22.79 -9.29
N THR A 145 13.22 22.68 -8.73
CA THR A 145 12.88 21.63 -7.73
C THR A 145 12.33 20.35 -8.35
N GLY A 146 12.09 20.32 -9.66
CA GLY A 146 11.51 19.19 -10.40
C GLY A 146 10.02 19.32 -10.69
N LEU A 147 9.39 20.44 -10.33
CA LEU A 147 8.01 20.74 -10.75
C LEU A 147 7.95 21.12 -12.23
N ARG A 148 6.82 20.83 -12.87
CA ARG A 148 6.55 21.14 -14.28
C ARG A 148 5.32 22.02 -14.39
N ALA A 149 5.39 23.07 -15.21
CA ALA A 149 4.22 23.87 -15.54
C ALA A 149 3.23 23.05 -16.39
N VAL A 150 1.94 23.19 -16.10
CA VAL A 150 0.86 22.55 -16.86
C VAL A 150 0.41 23.43 -18.04
N GLY A 151 0.97 24.64 -18.17
CA GLY A 151 0.59 25.61 -19.21
C GLY A 151 -0.74 26.33 -18.91
N ARG A 152 -1.07 26.48 -17.62
CA ARG A 152 -2.26 27.18 -17.14
C ARG A 152 -1.86 28.20 -16.08
N THR A 153 -2.33 29.43 -16.24
CA THR A 153 -2.16 30.50 -15.26
C THR A 153 -3.48 30.86 -14.62
N VAL A 154 -3.47 31.20 -13.34
CA VAL A 154 -4.62 31.73 -12.60
C VAL A 154 -4.27 33.04 -11.94
N ARG A 155 -5.23 33.97 -11.88
CA ARG A 155 -5.05 35.27 -11.21
C ARG A 155 -5.80 35.28 -9.89
N SER A 156 -5.13 35.72 -8.83
CA SER A 156 -5.77 35.97 -7.53
C SER A 156 -5.24 37.29 -6.95
N GLY A 157 -6.11 38.29 -6.86
CA GLY A 157 -5.74 39.64 -6.45
C GLY A 157 -4.70 40.26 -7.39
N ALA A 158 -3.59 40.73 -6.80
CA ALA A 158 -2.45 41.32 -7.52
C ALA A 158 -1.47 40.29 -8.12
N GLN A 159 -1.63 39.01 -7.81
CA GLN A 159 -0.67 37.97 -8.18
C GLN A 159 -1.16 37.10 -9.35
N ILE A 160 -0.22 36.62 -10.16
CA ILE A 160 -0.44 35.62 -11.22
C ILE A 160 0.31 34.35 -10.82
N PHE A 161 -0.39 33.22 -10.85
CA PHE A 161 0.15 31.92 -10.49
C PHE A 161 0.18 30.99 -11.70
N GLU A 162 1.28 30.25 -11.84
CA GLU A 162 1.41 29.09 -12.72
C GLU A 162 0.91 27.84 -11.99
N VAL A 163 0.12 27.03 -12.69
CA VAL A 163 -0.28 25.70 -12.22
C VAL A 163 0.86 24.72 -12.50
N LEU A 164 1.33 24.07 -11.44
CA LEU A 164 2.49 23.19 -11.44
C LEU A 164 2.09 21.78 -11.04
N THR A 165 2.80 20.78 -11.56
CA THR A 165 2.66 19.38 -11.16
C THR A 165 4.01 18.67 -11.06
N GLY A 166 4.08 17.59 -10.28
CA GLY A 166 5.25 16.73 -10.23
C GLY A 166 4.94 15.36 -9.65
N ASP A 167 5.78 14.38 -10.00
CA ASP A 167 5.71 13.04 -9.42
C ASP A 167 6.32 13.06 -8.01
N VAL A 168 5.59 12.53 -7.04
CA VAL A 168 5.97 12.58 -5.62
C VAL A 168 7.32 11.90 -5.37
N ARG A 169 7.61 10.81 -6.08
CA ARG A 169 8.86 10.06 -5.89
C ARG A 169 10.03 10.79 -6.54
N GLU A 170 9.86 11.30 -7.76
CA GLU A 170 10.86 12.12 -8.43
C GLU A 170 11.22 13.35 -7.59
N LEU A 171 10.20 14.06 -7.09
CA LEU A 171 10.36 15.24 -6.23
C LEU A 171 11.05 14.87 -4.90
N THR A 172 10.67 13.76 -4.27
CA THR A 172 11.31 13.30 -3.03
C THR A 172 12.78 12.96 -3.26
N ARG A 173 13.10 12.30 -4.37
CA ARG A 173 14.48 11.97 -4.77
C ARG A 173 15.30 13.23 -5.06
N ALA A 174 14.71 14.18 -5.78
CA ALA A 174 15.34 15.47 -6.05
C ALA A 174 15.62 16.25 -4.76
N ALA A 175 14.65 16.30 -3.83
CA ALA A 175 14.81 16.94 -2.53
C ALA A 175 15.93 16.28 -1.70
N ARG A 176 15.99 14.94 -1.66
CA ARG A 176 17.06 14.20 -0.99
C ARG A 176 18.44 14.48 -1.58
N THR A 177 18.51 14.61 -2.90
CA THR A 177 19.78 14.87 -3.60
C THR A 177 20.24 16.31 -3.37
N ARG A 178 19.35 17.27 -3.58
CA ARG A 178 19.61 18.71 -3.47
C ARG A 178 19.90 19.16 -2.04
N HIS A 179 19.14 18.64 -1.06
CA HIS A 179 19.23 19.01 0.34
C HIS A 179 19.89 17.94 1.22
N ARG A 180 20.66 17.02 0.64
CA ARG A 180 21.30 15.89 1.34
C ARG A 180 21.91 16.26 2.69
N ARG A 181 22.89 17.17 2.70
CA ARG A 181 23.59 17.61 3.93
C ARG A 181 22.66 18.21 4.98
N LEU A 182 21.60 18.90 4.53
CA LEU A 182 20.62 19.49 5.42
C LEU A 182 19.73 18.42 6.04
N LEU A 183 19.20 17.52 5.22
CA LEU A 183 18.33 16.42 5.67
C LEU A 183 19.08 15.44 6.58
N GLU A 184 20.35 15.15 6.30
CA GLU A 184 21.22 14.36 7.19
C GLU A 184 21.37 15.03 8.56
N ARG A 185 21.61 16.34 8.62
CA ARG A 185 21.67 17.07 9.89
C ARG A 185 20.33 17.09 10.62
N LEU A 186 19.22 17.24 9.89
CA LEU A 186 17.89 17.31 10.47
C LEU A 186 17.36 15.94 10.91
N ARG A 187 17.82 14.84 10.31
CA ARG A 187 17.42 13.48 10.70
C ARG A 187 17.56 13.25 12.20
N ASP A 188 18.68 13.69 12.77
CA ASP A 188 18.98 13.46 14.19
C ASP A 188 18.61 14.67 15.07
N ALA A 189 18.54 15.87 14.48
CA ALA A 189 18.32 17.12 15.23
C ALA A 189 16.86 17.60 15.25
N ALA A 190 16.01 17.10 14.34
CA ALA A 190 14.60 17.45 14.29
C ALA A 190 13.76 16.47 15.12
N ASP A 191 12.78 17.01 15.82
CA ASP A 191 11.78 16.23 16.55
C ASP A 191 10.63 15.92 15.57
N TRP A 192 10.78 14.81 14.86
CA TRP A 192 9.84 14.36 13.82
C TRP A 192 8.66 13.61 14.44
N ARG A 193 7.50 14.28 14.51
CA ARG A 193 6.27 13.77 15.14
C ARG A 193 5.15 13.52 14.13
N LEU A 194 5.51 13.14 12.91
CA LEU A 194 4.55 12.68 11.89
C LEU A 194 4.37 11.17 11.97
N ASP A 195 3.22 10.71 11.51
CA ASP A 195 2.86 9.28 11.44
C ASP A 195 3.49 8.54 10.25
N THR A 196 4.55 9.09 9.69
CA THR A 196 5.36 8.53 8.60
C THR A 196 6.83 8.65 8.99
N PRO A 197 7.72 7.69 8.69
CA PRO A 197 9.13 7.80 9.08
C PRO A 197 9.87 8.98 8.43
N PHE A 198 10.86 9.57 9.10
CA PHE A 198 11.70 10.65 8.54
C PHE A 198 12.40 10.22 7.25
N ASP A 199 12.90 9.00 7.17
CA ASP A 199 13.59 8.49 5.98
C ASP A 199 12.61 7.88 4.99
N ALA A 200 12.83 8.19 3.71
CA ALA A 200 12.14 7.50 2.64
C ALA A 200 12.56 6.04 2.68
N ARG A 201 11.58 5.15 2.50
CA ARG A 201 11.85 3.72 2.43
C ARG A 201 12.85 3.43 1.29
N PRO A 202 13.70 2.39 1.43
CA PRO A 202 14.59 1.96 0.37
C PRO A 202 13.83 1.73 -0.95
N ASP A 203 14.52 1.83 -2.07
CA ASP A 203 13.94 1.48 -3.37
C ASP A 203 13.49 0.00 -3.33
N GLY A 204 12.20 -0.26 -3.55
CA GLY A 204 11.61 -1.58 -3.35
C GLY A 204 10.10 -1.56 -3.11
N CYS A 205 9.47 -2.73 -3.18
CA CYS A 205 8.12 -2.94 -2.64
C CYS A 205 8.21 -3.40 -1.18
N GLU A 206 7.25 -2.98 -0.36
CA GLU A 206 7.16 -3.37 1.04
C GLU A 206 6.12 -4.49 1.22
N HIS A 207 6.49 -5.56 1.91
CA HIS A 207 5.68 -6.78 2.03
C HIS A 207 5.26 -7.10 3.46
N GLY A 208 5.44 -6.17 4.40
CA GLY A 208 5.45 -6.46 5.84
C GLY A 208 6.84 -6.86 6.28
N GLY A 209 6.93 -7.63 7.38
CA GLY A 209 8.19 -8.15 7.91
C GLY A 209 8.77 -7.29 9.03
N ASP A 210 8.02 -6.32 9.52
CA ASP A 210 8.37 -5.59 10.75
C ASP A 210 8.33 -6.55 11.94
N SER A 211 7.45 -7.56 11.90
CA SER A 211 7.47 -8.70 12.82
C SER A 211 8.82 -9.43 12.81
N PHE A 212 9.37 -9.74 11.64
CA PHE A 212 10.67 -10.42 11.55
C PHE A 212 11.84 -9.50 11.97
N THR A 213 11.72 -8.20 11.71
CA THR A 213 12.66 -7.19 12.24
C THR A 213 12.69 -7.22 13.76
N ALA A 214 11.54 -7.35 14.42
CA ALA A 214 11.46 -7.51 15.87
C ALA A 214 11.99 -8.85 16.39
N ILE A 215 11.81 -9.93 15.61
CA ILE A 215 12.41 -11.24 15.89
C ILE A 215 13.94 -11.16 15.83
N GLY A 216 14.50 -10.43 14.86
CA GLY A 216 15.93 -10.26 14.65
C GLY A 216 16.35 -10.84 13.28
N THR A 217 16.64 -9.96 12.33
CA THR A 217 17.05 -10.30 10.97
C THR A 217 18.46 -10.88 10.86
N ASP A 218 19.25 -10.82 11.94
CA ASP A 218 20.57 -11.46 12.04
C ASP A 218 20.50 -12.90 12.61
N PHE A 219 19.28 -13.39 12.86
CA PHE A 219 18.97 -14.72 13.39
C PHE A 219 19.50 -15.02 14.81
N ARG A 220 20.00 -14.01 15.55
CA ARG A 220 20.52 -14.23 16.91
C ARG A 220 19.44 -14.29 17.99
N THR A 221 18.27 -13.71 17.73
CA THR A 221 17.17 -13.59 18.70
C THR A 221 15.90 -14.33 18.29
N LEU A 222 16.02 -15.40 17.50
CA LEU A 222 14.89 -16.18 16.98
C LEU A 222 13.88 -16.66 18.05
N HIS A 223 14.27 -16.79 19.32
CA HIS A 223 13.37 -17.10 20.43
C HIS A 223 12.22 -16.07 20.59
N ARG A 224 12.45 -14.81 20.21
CA ARG A 224 11.44 -13.73 20.25
C ARG A 224 10.22 -14.00 19.38
N ARG A 225 10.29 -14.92 18.42
CA ARG A 225 9.13 -15.35 17.63
C ARG A 225 7.96 -15.85 18.48
N GLN A 226 8.23 -16.32 19.70
CA GLN A 226 7.21 -16.78 20.66
C GLN A 226 6.53 -15.63 21.43
N GLN A 227 7.09 -14.42 21.35
CA GLN A 227 6.63 -13.26 22.11
C GLN A 227 5.73 -12.35 21.27
N ILE A 228 5.80 -12.46 19.95
CA ILE A 228 5.09 -11.57 19.02
C ILE A 228 3.98 -12.29 18.28
N VAL A 229 2.99 -11.53 17.80
CA VAL A 229 2.01 -11.98 16.82
C VAL A 229 2.35 -11.36 15.48
N ALA A 230 2.77 -12.18 14.52
CA ALA A 230 3.15 -11.75 13.18
C ALA A 230 1.92 -11.76 12.24
N ALA A 231 1.14 -10.68 12.25
CA ALA A 231 -0.06 -10.53 11.41
C ALA A 231 0.11 -9.49 10.29
N ASP A 232 1.33 -8.97 10.08
CA ASP A 232 1.70 -8.02 9.03
C ASP A 232 2.08 -8.73 7.72
N VAL A 233 2.64 -9.94 7.84
CA VAL A 233 2.86 -10.91 6.77
C VAL A 233 1.73 -11.93 6.72
N LEU A 234 1.40 -12.39 5.52
CA LEU A 234 0.23 -13.23 5.28
C LEU A 234 0.52 -14.73 5.47
N ASP A 235 1.35 -15.09 6.45
CA ASP A 235 1.74 -16.49 6.63
C ASP A 235 0.58 -17.31 7.22
N ALA A 236 0.51 -18.59 6.87
CA ALA A 236 -0.48 -19.48 7.46
C ALA A 236 -0.31 -19.54 8.98
N TRP A 237 -1.43 -19.65 9.70
CA TRP A 237 -1.42 -19.79 11.17
C TRP A 237 -1.10 -21.21 11.62
N PHE A 238 -1.29 -22.19 10.74
CA PHE A 238 -1.07 -23.61 10.97
C PHE A 238 0.29 -24.07 10.42
N PRO A 239 0.88 -25.15 10.97
CA PRO A 239 2.12 -25.72 10.43
C PRO A 239 1.90 -26.37 9.06
N PRO A 240 2.95 -26.65 8.27
CA PRO A 240 2.79 -27.48 7.08
C PRO A 240 2.40 -28.92 7.46
N ALA A 241 1.85 -29.66 6.49
CA ALA A 241 1.34 -31.01 6.70
C ALA A 241 2.35 -31.97 7.35
N PRO A 242 1.92 -32.99 8.10
CA PRO A 242 2.81 -33.95 8.77
C PRO A 242 3.88 -34.55 7.85
N GLY A 243 3.54 -34.91 6.61
CA GLY A 243 4.48 -35.45 5.63
C GLY A 243 5.55 -34.44 5.22
N VAL A 244 5.26 -33.13 5.22
CA VAL A 244 6.26 -32.08 5.00
C VAL A 244 7.29 -32.08 6.12
N ARG A 245 6.82 -32.12 7.37
CA ARG A 245 7.71 -32.12 8.54
C ARG A 245 8.58 -33.37 8.54
N ALA A 246 7.99 -34.53 8.28
CA ALA A 246 8.71 -35.79 8.14
C ALA A 246 9.79 -35.70 7.04
N ALA A 247 9.44 -35.21 5.85
CA ALA A 247 10.37 -35.07 4.73
C ALA A 247 11.54 -34.12 5.03
N LEU A 248 11.31 -33.05 5.81
CA LEU A 248 12.37 -32.12 6.22
C LEU A 248 13.26 -32.66 7.34
N THR A 249 12.78 -33.63 8.12
CA THR A 249 13.52 -34.20 9.26
C THR A 249 14.15 -35.57 8.99
N ASP A 250 13.87 -36.19 7.84
CA ASP A 250 14.32 -37.54 7.49
C ASP A 250 15.86 -37.66 7.50
N ASP A 251 16.56 -36.83 6.71
CA ASP A 251 18.02 -36.68 6.77
C ASP A 251 18.44 -35.21 6.52
N PRO A 252 18.40 -34.33 7.54
CA PRO A 252 18.73 -32.92 7.39
C PRO A 252 20.16 -32.68 6.88
N GLY A 253 21.10 -33.58 7.20
CA GLY A 253 22.49 -33.49 6.77
C GLY A 253 22.63 -33.75 5.27
N TRP A 254 21.95 -34.76 4.75
CA TRP A 254 21.88 -35.03 3.32
C TRP A 254 21.12 -33.94 2.57
N ILE A 255 19.98 -33.50 3.08
CA ILE A 255 19.15 -32.44 2.48
C ILE A 255 19.94 -31.15 2.31
N ALA A 256 20.76 -30.78 3.30
CA ALA A 256 21.56 -29.55 3.25
C ALA A 256 22.77 -29.63 2.31
N ARG A 257 23.42 -30.80 2.19
CA ARG A 257 24.68 -30.95 1.42
C ARG A 257 24.49 -31.33 -0.05
N THR A 258 23.28 -31.71 -0.46
CA THR A 258 23.01 -32.33 -1.77
C THR A 258 22.35 -31.35 -2.73
N SER A 259 22.90 -31.24 -3.94
CA SER A 259 22.27 -30.48 -5.02
C SER A 259 20.94 -31.11 -5.45
N PRO A 260 19.86 -30.33 -5.60
CA PRO A 260 18.59 -30.88 -6.08
C PRO A 260 18.63 -31.28 -7.55
N PRO A 261 17.59 -31.99 -8.05
CA PRO A 261 17.34 -32.12 -9.48
C PRO A 261 17.32 -30.74 -10.17
N ALA A 262 18.08 -30.59 -11.25
CA ALA A 262 18.41 -29.30 -11.84
C ALA A 262 17.21 -28.57 -12.44
N ALA A 263 16.23 -29.32 -12.99
CA ALA A 263 14.99 -28.78 -13.51
C ALA A 263 13.80 -28.95 -12.54
N ALA A 264 14.07 -29.38 -11.30
CA ALA A 264 13.06 -29.69 -10.29
C ALA A 264 12.02 -30.72 -10.76
N GLU A 265 12.48 -31.75 -11.48
CA GLU A 265 11.67 -32.74 -12.19
C GLU A 265 10.62 -33.40 -11.29
N GLY A 266 11.00 -33.77 -10.06
CA GLY A 266 10.08 -34.36 -9.09
C GLY A 266 8.99 -33.38 -8.62
N LEU A 267 9.34 -32.10 -8.44
CA LEU A 267 8.37 -31.06 -8.09
C LEU A 267 7.41 -30.78 -9.26
N VAL A 268 7.93 -30.66 -10.49
CA VAL A 268 7.11 -30.46 -11.69
C VAL A 268 6.14 -31.62 -11.90
N ALA A 269 6.61 -32.86 -11.76
CA ALA A 269 5.76 -34.04 -11.88
C ALA A 269 4.64 -34.06 -10.83
N GLN A 270 4.95 -33.72 -9.57
CA GLN A 270 3.94 -33.68 -8.52
C GLN A 270 2.91 -32.57 -8.75
N ILE A 271 3.33 -31.39 -9.24
CA ILE A 271 2.39 -30.30 -9.58
C ILE A 271 1.49 -30.74 -10.73
N ALA A 272 2.06 -31.34 -11.78
CA ALA A 272 1.33 -31.87 -12.92
C ALA A 272 0.23 -32.86 -12.48
N GLU A 273 0.59 -33.83 -11.64
CA GLU A 273 -0.34 -34.79 -11.05
C GLU A 273 -1.43 -34.11 -10.21
N SER A 274 -1.04 -33.30 -9.22
CA SER A 274 -1.97 -32.67 -8.28
C SER A 274 -2.92 -31.65 -8.94
N ARG A 275 -2.59 -31.16 -10.14
CA ARG A 275 -3.42 -30.21 -10.91
C ARG A 275 -4.10 -30.82 -12.12
N GLY A 276 -3.79 -32.08 -12.48
CA GLY A 276 -4.29 -32.69 -13.71
C GLY A 276 -3.82 -31.95 -14.97
N LEU A 277 -2.57 -31.48 -14.97
CA LEU A 277 -1.96 -30.70 -16.06
C LEU A 277 -0.75 -31.44 -16.63
N ALA A 278 -0.40 -31.13 -17.88
CA ALA A 278 0.81 -31.66 -18.50
C ALA A 278 2.07 -30.96 -17.95
N ALA A 279 3.19 -31.68 -17.83
CA ALA A 279 4.41 -31.09 -17.28
C ALA A 279 4.98 -29.95 -18.16
N GLU A 280 4.77 -30.04 -19.47
CA GLU A 280 5.25 -29.08 -20.46
C GLU A 280 4.61 -27.69 -20.33
N VAL A 281 3.45 -27.55 -19.68
CA VAL A 281 2.81 -26.24 -19.41
C VAL A 281 3.31 -25.58 -18.12
N LEU A 282 4.22 -26.23 -17.37
CA LEU A 282 4.67 -25.77 -16.06
C LEU A 282 6.07 -25.14 -16.08
N ALA A 283 6.24 -24.07 -15.31
CA ALA A 283 7.55 -23.57 -14.90
C ALA A 283 7.56 -23.35 -13.39
N VAL A 284 8.68 -23.62 -12.72
CA VAL A 284 8.83 -23.43 -11.27
C VAL A 284 9.78 -22.28 -10.95
N GLY A 285 9.71 -21.78 -9.72
CA GLY A 285 10.55 -20.69 -9.25
C GLY A 285 10.64 -20.58 -7.74
N ALA A 286 11.60 -19.79 -7.27
CA ALA A 286 11.89 -19.53 -5.86
C ALA A 286 10.84 -18.61 -5.19
N GLY A 287 9.58 -19.04 -5.23
CA GLY A 287 8.40 -18.22 -4.91
C GLY A 287 7.90 -17.43 -6.12
N SER A 288 6.71 -16.83 -5.99
CA SER A 288 6.07 -16.10 -7.09
C SER A 288 6.89 -14.89 -7.55
N SER A 289 7.66 -14.25 -6.66
CA SER A 289 8.52 -13.13 -7.01
C SER A 289 9.56 -13.49 -8.09
N ASP A 290 10.22 -14.65 -8.00
CA ASP A 290 11.12 -15.12 -9.08
C ASP A 290 10.40 -15.19 -10.43
N LEU A 291 9.21 -15.79 -10.43
CA LEU A 291 8.40 -15.95 -11.62
C LEU A 291 7.92 -14.61 -12.19
N ILE A 292 7.52 -13.66 -11.34
CA ILE A 292 7.11 -12.31 -11.74
C ILE A 292 8.27 -11.60 -12.42
N PHE A 293 9.43 -11.52 -11.76
CA PHE A 293 10.60 -10.81 -12.30
C PHE A 293 11.08 -11.46 -13.60
N ARG A 294 11.22 -12.80 -13.64
CA ARG A 294 11.68 -13.52 -14.83
C ARG A 294 10.71 -13.37 -16.02
N ALA A 295 9.41 -13.43 -15.76
CA ALA A 295 8.41 -13.35 -16.80
C ALA A 295 8.24 -11.93 -17.34
N PHE A 296 8.11 -10.94 -16.45
CA PHE A 296 7.82 -9.57 -16.86
C PHE A 296 8.98 -8.92 -17.60
N ASP A 297 10.22 -9.20 -17.17
CA ASP A 297 11.44 -8.70 -17.83
C ASP A 297 11.54 -9.16 -19.30
N GLN A 298 11.01 -10.34 -19.65
CA GLN A 298 10.99 -10.82 -21.04
C GLN A 298 9.84 -10.31 -21.89
N TRP A 299 8.81 -9.76 -21.25
CA TRP A 299 7.54 -9.47 -21.88
C TRP A 299 7.27 -7.99 -22.04
N LEU A 300 7.88 -7.19 -21.16
CA LEU A 300 7.60 -5.78 -21.03
C LEU A 300 8.85 -4.97 -21.33
N THR A 301 8.60 -3.73 -21.73
CA THR A 301 9.61 -2.71 -22.00
C THR A 301 9.14 -1.40 -21.38
N PRO A 302 9.99 -0.36 -21.30
CA PRO A 302 9.53 0.97 -20.89
C PRO A 302 8.36 1.52 -21.72
N SER A 303 8.24 1.10 -23.00
CA SER A 303 7.11 1.46 -23.87
C SER A 303 5.83 0.68 -23.60
N SER A 304 5.88 -0.41 -22.82
CA SER A 304 4.72 -1.24 -22.55
C SER A 304 3.71 -0.54 -21.65
N ARG A 305 2.42 -0.81 -21.89
CA ARG A 305 1.31 -0.33 -21.07
C ARG A 305 0.66 -1.48 -20.31
N VAL A 306 0.60 -1.34 -18.99
CA VAL A 306 0.08 -2.36 -18.07
C VAL A 306 -1.19 -1.87 -17.39
N LEU A 307 -2.20 -2.71 -17.24
CA LEU A 307 -3.35 -2.46 -16.37
C LEU A 307 -3.18 -3.20 -15.04
N LEU A 308 -3.15 -2.45 -13.95
CA LEU A 308 -3.02 -2.98 -12.59
C LEU A 308 -4.27 -2.66 -11.77
N MET A 309 -4.69 -3.59 -10.89
CA MET A 309 -5.76 -3.32 -9.93
C MET A 309 -5.30 -2.27 -8.90
N ASP A 310 -6.23 -1.44 -8.45
CA ASP A 310 -6.01 -0.50 -7.35
C ASP A 310 -7.23 -0.42 -6.43
N PRO A 311 -7.10 -0.74 -5.13
CA PRO A 311 -5.91 -1.31 -4.49
C PRO A 311 -5.54 -2.71 -5.02
N GLY A 312 -4.23 -2.98 -5.07
CA GLY A 312 -3.68 -4.25 -5.54
C GLY A 312 -2.31 -4.53 -4.93
N TYR A 313 -1.74 -5.71 -5.24
CA TYR A 313 -0.46 -6.14 -4.68
C TYR A 313 0.70 -5.28 -5.20
N GLY A 314 1.42 -4.61 -4.29
CA GLY A 314 2.40 -3.58 -4.61
C GLY A 314 3.58 -4.03 -5.48
N GLU A 315 3.93 -5.33 -5.46
CA GLU A 315 5.04 -5.89 -6.25
C GLU A 315 4.84 -5.62 -7.74
N TYR A 316 3.60 -5.75 -8.24
CA TYR A 316 3.33 -5.54 -9.65
C TYR A 316 3.57 -4.10 -10.07
N ALA A 317 3.20 -3.13 -9.23
CA ALA A 317 3.52 -1.72 -9.47
C ALA A 317 5.04 -1.49 -9.40
N HIS A 318 5.73 -2.12 -8.45
CA HIS A 318 7.19 -1.99 -8.33
C HIS A 318 7.92 -2.53 -9.56
N VAL A 319 7.67 -3.77 -9.95
CA VAL A 319 8.35 -4.39 -11.10
C VAL A 319 8.02 -3.63 -12.39
N THR A 320 6.75 -3.32 -12.64
CA THR A 320 6.37 -2.68 -13.90
C THR A 320 6.84 -1.23 -13.99
N GLU A 321 6.63 -0.41 -12.97
CA GLU A 321 6.91 1.04 -13.06
C GLU A 321 8.34 1.41 -12.68
N GLN A 322 8.97 0.67 -11.75
CA GLN A 322 10.25 1.06 -11.17
C GLN A 322 11.42 0.24 -11.71
N VAL A 323 11.21 -1.06 -11.91
CA VAL A 323 12.26 -1.94 -12.43
C VAL A 323 12.31 -1.84 -13.95
N ILE A 324 11.17 -2.01 -14.63
CA ILE A 324 11.09 -2.01 -16.09
C ILE A 324 10.82 -0.61 -16.66
N GLY A 325 10.09 0.24 -15.93
CA GLY A 325 9.76 1.60 -16.39
C GLY A 325 8.55 1.69 -17.32
N CYS A 326 7.65 0.70 -17.27
CA CYS A 326 6.40 0.68 -18.02
C CYS A 326 5.45 1.81 -17.61
N ARG A 327 4.50 2.12 -18.50
CA ARG A 327 3.33 2.91 -18.15
C ARG A 327 2.25 2.00 -17.53
N ALA A 328 2.03 2.10 -16.22
CA ALA A 328 0.93 1.39 -15.57
C ALA A 328 -0.30 2.30 -15.37
N ASP A 329 -1.42 1.89 -15.96
CA ASP A 329 -2.74 2.42 -15.63
C ASP A 329 -3.36 1.64 -14.47
N ARG A 330 -4.34 2.25 -13.79
CA ARG A 330 -4.97 1.69 -12.60
C ARG A 330 -6.45 1.42 -12.86
N PHE A 331 -6.86 0.18 -12.70
CA PHE A 331 -8.28 -0.19 -12.61
C PHE A 331 -8.74 0.02 -11.17
N ARG A 332 -9.39 1.16 -10.93
CA ARG A 332 -9.79 1.59 -9.59
C ARG A 332 -11.01 0.79 -9.12
N LEU A 333 -10.81 0.00 -8.07
CA LEU A 333 -11.84 -0.65 -7.29
C LEU A 333 -12.41 0.36 -6.29
N ARG A 334 -13.70 0.25 -6.00
CA ARG A 334 -14.46 1.21 -5.21
C ARG A 334 -14.88 0.60 -3.88
N ARG A 335 -14.74 1.36 -2.78
CA ARG A 335 -15.11 0.89 -1.44
C ARG A 335 -16.61 0.65 -1.35
N GLU A 336 -17.39 1.52 -1.95
CA GLU A 336 -18.86 1.45 -2.02
C GLU A 336 -19.37 0.19 -2.74
N ASP A 337 -18.57 -0.38 -3.65
CA ASP A 337 -18.87 -1.65 -4.32
C ASP A 337 -18.32 -2.87 -3.55
N GLY A 338 -17.86 -2.68 -2.31
CA GLY A 338 -17.16 -3.71 -1.53
C GLY A 338 -15.85 -4.17 -2.17
N TRP A 339 -15.20 -3.30 -2.95
CA TRP A 339 -13.99 -3.58 -3.73
C TRP A 339 -14.12 -4.70 -4.75
N ARG A 340 -15.34 -4.99 -5.20
CA ARG A 340 -15.56 -5.97 -6.26
C ARG A 340 -14.98 -5.47 -7.57
N ILE A 341 -14.40 -6.41 -8.33
CA ILE A 341 -14.03 -6.15 -9.73
C ILE A 341 -15.34 -6.21 -10.53
N ASP A 342 -15.74 -5.08 -11.08
CA ASP A 342 -16.85 -5.00 -12.03
C ASP A 342 -16.39 -5.55 -13.38
N THR A 343 -16.95 -6.69 -13.78
CA THR A 343 -16.59 -7.42 -14.99
C THR A 343 -16.89 -6.65 -16.27
N ASP A 344 -17.96 -5.85 -16.29
CA ASP A 344 -18.34 -5.08 -17.48
C ASP A 344 -17.41 -3.88 -17.64
N ARG A 345 -17.07 -3.20 -16.54
CA ARG A 345 -16.01 -2.16 -16.53
C ARG A 345 -14.65 -2.73 -16.92
N LEU A 346 -14.29 -3.91 -16.41
CA LEU A 346 -13.03 -4.57 -16.77
C LEU A 346 -13.01 -4.90 -18.26
N THR A 347 -14.08 -5.51 -18.78
CA THR A 347 -14.24 -5.85 -20.19
C THR A 347 -14.14 -4.62 -21.09
N ALA A 348 -14.81 -3.52 -20.74
CA ALA A 348 -14.73 -2.27 -21.48
C ALA A 348 -13.29 -1.69 -21.47
N ALA A 349 -12.61 -1.74 -20.32
CA ALA A 349 -11.25 -1.23 -20.20
C ALA A 349 -10.26 -2.01 -21.09
N VAL A 350 -10.32 -3.35 -21.06
CA VAL A 350 -9.41 -4.23 -21.81
C VAL A 350 -9.77 -4.35 -23.30
N GLY A 351 -11.06 -4.20 -23.64
CA GLY A 351 -11.55 -4.23 -25.02
C GLY A 351 -10.97 -3.12 -25.91
N SER A 352 -10.46 -2.04 -25.31
CA SER A 352 -9.73 -0.99 -26.04
C SER A 352 -8.44 -1.48 -26.74
N GLY A 353 -7.91 -2.65 -26.35
CA GLY A 353 -6.72 -3.24 -26.96
C GLY A 353 -5.41 -2.48 -26.68
N ARG A 354 -5.43 -1.50 -25.78
CA ARG A 354 -4.29 -0.59 -25.53
C ARG A 354 -3.25 -1.12 -24.55
N TYR A 355 -3.49 -2.28 -23.93
CA TYR A 355 -2.64 -2.87 -22.90
C TYR A 355 -1.87 -4.06 -23.43
N ASP A 356 -0.58 -4.12 -23.09
CA ASP A 356 0.28 -5.27 -23.36
C ASP A 356 0.11 -6.36 -22.29
N LEU A 357 -0.19 -5.94 -21.05
CA LEU A 357 -0.40 -6.82 -19.91
C LEU A 357 -1.53 -6.32 -19.01
N VAL A 358 -2.40 -7.24 -18.58
CA VAL A 358 -3.36 -7.03 -17.49
C VAL A 358 -2.98 -7.96 -16.34
N VAL A 359 -2.87 -7.42 -15.13
CA VAL A 359 -2.54 -8.19 -13.93
C VAL A 359 -3.75 -8.25 -13.01
N ILE A 360 -4.18 -9.47 -12.67
CA ILE A 360 -5.23 -9.75 -11.69
C ILE A 360 -4.66 -10.67 -10.61
N VAL A 361 -4.83 -10.28 -9.35
CA VAL A 361 -4.66 -11.20 -8.21
C VAL A 361 -6.06 -11.67 -7.82
N ASN A 362 -6.29 -12.98 -7.77
CA ASN A 362 -7.61 -13.53 -7.50
C ASN A 362 -7.55 -14.80 -6.64
N PRO A 363 -8.09 -14.80 -5.40
CA PRO A 363 -8.63 -13.65 -4.66
C PRO A 363 -7.65 -12.48 -4.49
N ASN A 364 -8.14 -11.24 -4.53
CA ASN A 364 -7.28 -10.05 -4.58
C ASN A 364 -6.55 -9.80 -3.24
N ASN A 365 -5.28 -9.42 -3.32
CA ASN A 365 -4.53 -8.84 -2.22
C ASN A 365 -4.33 -7.35 -2.51
N PRO A 366 -4.82 -6.44 -1.66
CA PRO A 366 -5.16 -6.66 -0.24
C PRO A 366 -6.65 -6.73 0.10
N THR A 367 -7.59 -6.77 -0.86
CA THR A 367 -9.03 -6.66 -0.52
C THR A 367 -9.66 -7.98 -0.04
N GLY A 368 -9.02 -9.11 -0.31
CA GLY A 368 -9.56 -10.44 -0.03
C GLY A 368 -10.77 -10.81 -0.89
N VAL A 369 -11.13 -9.99 -1.89
CA VAL A 369 -12.32 -10.22 -2.72
C VAL A 369 -11.99 -11.15 -3.88
N HIS A 370 -12.85 -12.13 -4.11
CA HIS A 370 -12.76 -13.08 -5.22
C HIS A 370 -13.69 -12.67 -6.37
N LEU A 371 -13.17 -12.74 -7.60
CA LEU A 371 -13.93 -12.62 -8.84
C LEU A 371 -14.10 -14.02 -9.44
N PRO A 372 -15.33 -14.49 -9.74
CA PRO A 372 -15.54 -15.81 -10.31
C PRO A 372 -14.77 -16.04 -11.62
N ALA A 373 -14.29 -17.28 -11.83
CA ALA A 373 -13.52 -17.67 -13.00
C ALA A 373 -14.29 -17.43 -14.31
N ALA A 374 -15.61 -17.65 -14.31
CA ALA A 374 -16.48 -17.40 -15.45
C ALA A 374 -16.45 -15.92 -15.89
N ASP A 375 -16.40 -15.00 -14.93
CA ASP A 375 -16.34 -13.56 -15.18
C ASP A 375 -14.98 -13.15 -15.75
N LEU A 376 -13.88 -13.69 -15.21
CA LEU A 376 -12.56 -13.48 -15.77
C LEU A 376 -12.45 -14.04 -17.20
N ARG A 377 -12.98 -15.24 -17.45
CA ARG A 377 -13.02 -15.83 -18.80
C ARG A 377 -13.76 -14.93 -19.78
N ARG A 378 -14.87 -14.34 -19.37
CA ARG A 378 -15.63 -13.37 -20.18
C ARG A 378 -14.78 -12.13 -20.52
N ALA A 379 -14.08 -11.55 -19.54
CA ALA A 379 -13.20 -10.40 -19.79
C ALA A 379 -12.02 -10.76 -20.71
N ILE A 380 -11.38 -11.92 -20.50
CA ILE A 380 -10.29 -12.43 -21.34
C ILE A 380 -10.77 -12.66 -22.79
N ALA A 381 -11.95 -13.26 -22.97
CA ALA A 381 -12.53 -13.52 -24.28
C ALA A 381 -12.82 -12.23 -25.06
N ALA A 382 -13.22 -11.16 -24.38
CA ALA A 382 -13.47 -9.86 -24.97
C ALA A 382 -12.19 -9.04 -25.28
N THR A 383 -11.03 -9.53 -24.86
CA THR A 383 -9.76 -8.82 -25.04
C THR A 383 -9.13 -9.11 -26.41
N SER A 384 -8.44 -8.12 -26.97
CA SER A 384 -7.64 -8.29 -28.19
C SER A 384 -6.65 -9.46 -28.11
N GLY A 385 -6.29 -10.04 -29.25
CA GLY A 385 -5.33 -11.15 -29.31
C GLY A 385 -3.91 -10.84 -28.82
N ARG A 386 -3.56 -9.57 -28.57
CA ARG A 386 -2.20 -9.12 -28.21
C ARG A 386 -1.99 -8.93 -26.71
N THR A 387 -3.05 -8.74 -25.93
CA THR A 387 -2.94 -8.46 -24.49
C THR A 387 -2.71 -9.76 -23.71
N ARG A 388 -1.62 -9.81 -22.95
CA ARG A 388 -1.36 -10.90 -22.01
C ARG A 388 -2.11 -10.67 -20.69
N TRP A 389 -2.52 -11.75 -20.06
CA TRP A 389 -3.16 -11.78 -18.75
C TRP A 389 -2.27 -12.54 -17.77
N TRP A 390 -1.88 -11.87 -16.68
CA TRP A 390 -1.24 -12.49 -15.54
C TRP A 390 -2.25 -12.64 -14.43
N ILE A 391 -2.55 -13.90 -14.08
CA ILE A 391 -3.50 -14.26 -13.04
C ILE A 391 -2.71 -14.85 -11.86
N ASP A 392 -2.71 -14.16 -10.73
CA ASP A 392 -2.06 -14.61 -9.50
C ASP A 392 -3.08 -15.29 -8.59
N GLU A 393 -2.91 -16.60 -8.43
CA GLU A 393 -3.77 -17.50 -7.68
C GLU A 393 -3.15 -17.91 -6.33
N ALA A 394 -2.35 -17.02 -5.72
CA ALA A 394 -1.71 -17.28 -4.42
C ALA A 394 -2.70 -17.62 -3.28
N TYR A 395 -3.98 -17.29 -3.42
CA TYR A 395 -5.03 -17.50 -2.41
C TYR A 395 -6.15 -18.45 -2.87
N LEU A 396 -5.97 -19.18 -3.99
CA LEU A 396 -7.01 -20.05 -4.58
C LEU A 396 -7.58 -21.10 -3.61
N GLY A 397 -6.78 -21.60 -2.67
CA GLY A 397 -7.19 -22.63 -1.70
C GLY A 397 -8.26 -22.14 -0.72
N TYR A 398 -8.49 -20.84 -0.62
CA TYR A 398 -9.59 -20.29 0.18
C TYR A 398 -10.89 -20.08 -0.63
N VAL A 399 -10.94 -20.60 -1.86
CA VAL A 399 -12.15 -20.74 -2.68
C VAL A 399 -12.18 -22.15 -3.27
N ASP A 400 -13.20 -22.45 -4.07
CA ASP A 400 -13.25 -23.73 -4.80
C ASP A 400 -12.04 -23.83 -5.76
N PRO A 401 -11.20 -24.88 -5.69
CA PRO A 401 -10.10 -25.07 -6.64
C PRO A 401 -10.52 -25.09 -8.11
N ALA A 402 -11.79 -25.39 -8.41
CA ALA A 402 -12.36 -25.31 -9.77
C ALA A 402 -12.41 -23.88 -10.33
N GLU A 403 -12.28 -22.86 -9.48
CA GLU A 403 -12.19 -21.44 -9.88
C GLU A 403 -10.82 -21.09 -10.49
N SER A 404 -9.86 -22.03 -10.56
CA SER A 404 -8.58 -21.80 -11.22
C SER A 404 -8.73 -21.58 -12.72
N LEU A 405 -7.95 -20.64 -13.25
CA LEU A 405 -7.75 -20.44 -14.69
C LEU A 405 -6.56 -21.24 -15.23
N ALA A 406 -5.89 -22.07 -14.43
CA ALA A 406 -4.76 -22.87 -14.89
C ALA A 406 -5.07 -23.74 -16.12
N PRO A 407 -6.25 -24.38 -16.25
CA PRO A 407 -6.61 -25.10 -17.48
C PRO A 407 -6.72 -24.19 -18.71
N LEU A 408 -7.16 -22.94 -18.54
CA LEU A 408 -7.18 -21.95 -19.62
C LEU A 408 -5.75 -21.53 -19.98
N ALA A 409 -4.93 -21.22 -18.98
CA ALA A 409 -3.54 -20.83 -19.18
C ALA A 409 -2.71 -21.91 -19.90
N ALA A 410 -3.03 -23.19 -19.68
CA ALA A 410 -2.39 -24.30 -20.37
C ALA A 410 -2.65 -24.33 -21.89
N THR A 411 -3.67 -23.62 -22.39
CA THR A 411 -4.11 -23.68 -23.80
C THR A 411 -4.17 -22.33 -24.50
N ASP A 412 -4.50 -21.24 -23.79
CA ASP A 412 -4.55 -19.89 -24.34
C ASP A 412 -3.20 -19.18 -24.11
N PRO A 413 -2.42 -18.85 -25.18
CA PRO A 413 -1.10 -18.23 -25.05
C PRO A 413 -1.14 -16.80 -24.48
N ARG A 414 -2.32 -16.21 -24.36
CA ARG A 414 -2.52 -14.90 -23.72
C ARG A 414 -2.61 -15.03 -22.20
N VAL A 415 -2.93 -16.19 -21.65
CA VAL A 415 -3.20 -16.35 -20.22
C VAL A 415 -2.04 -17.07 -19.54
N VAL A 416 -1.59 -16.50 -18.43
CA VAL A 416 -0.58 -17.09 -17.57
C VAL A 416 -1.10 -17.06 -16.14
N VAL A 417 -1.05 -18.21 -15.47
CA VAL A 417 -1.43 -18.35 -14.07
C VAL A 417 -0.17 -18.58 -13.24
N CYS A 418 -0.01 -17.81 -12.16
CA CYS A 418 1.06 -18.00 -11.19
C CYS A 418 0.45 -18.39 -9.85
N SER A 419 0.99 -19.43 -9.21
CA SER A 419 0.52 -19.89 -7.90
C SER A 419 1.69 -20.09 -6.94
N SER A 420 1.52 -19.56 -5.74
CA SER A 420 2.51 -19.63 -4.67
C SER A 420 2.16 -20.71 -3.67
N LEU A 421 3.15 -21.50 -3.23
CA LEU A 421 2.96 -22.46 -2.14
C LEU A 421 3.07 -21.79 -0.75
N SER A 422 3.37 -20.49 -0.71
CA SER A 422 3.65 -19.76 0.54
C SER A 422 2.45 -19.71 1.49
N LYS A 423 1.25 -19.49 0.94
CA LYS A 423 0.04 -19.13 1.70
C LYS A 423 -0.81 -20.36 1.97
N MET A 424 -1.33 -20.97 0.91
CA MET A 424 -2.22 -22.13 0.99
C MET A 424 -1.57 -23.37 1.64
N TYR A 425 -0.26 -23.55 1.47
CA TYR A 425 0.45 -24.76 1.92
C TYR A 425 1.35 -24.53 3.14
N ALA A 426 1.29 -23.35 3.78
CA ALA A 426 2.15 -22.99 4.91
C ALA A 426 3.66 -23.09 4.61
N LEU A 427 4.08 -22.86 3.36
CA LEU A 427 5.48 -22.99 2.90
C LEU A 427 6.14 -21.63 2.59
N SER A 428 5.79 -20.57 3.34
CA SER A 428 6.31 -19.22 3.06
C SER A 428 7.85 -19.14 3.12
N GLY A 429 8.46 -19.86 4.06
CA GLY A 429 9.93 -19.96 4.18
C GLY A 429 10.60 -20.88 3.16
N ALA A 430 9.86 -21.77 2.50
CA ALA A 430 10.42 -22.70 1.50
C ALA A 430 10.71 -22.01 0.16
N ARG A 431 10.06 -20.87 -0.12
CA ARG A 431 10.21 -20.12 -1.37
C ARG A 431 9.97 -21.01 -2.60
N ALA A 432 8.77 -21.58 -2.71
CA ALA A 432 8.38 -22.41 -3.85
C ALA A 432 7.09 -21.88 -4.49
N ALA A 433 7.09 -21.81 -5.83
CA ALA A 433 5.95 -21.45 -6.63
C ALA A 433 6.03 -22.11 -8.01
N TYR A 434 4.91 -22.07 -8.72
CA TYR A 434 4.84 -22.52 -10.10
C TYR A 434 3.97 -21.59 -10.94
N LEU A 435 4.16 -21.68 -12.24
CA LEU A 435 3.44 -20.97 -13.27
C LEU A 435 2.91 -21.98 -14.28
N VAL A 436 1.69 -21.74 -14.74
CA VAL A 436 1.02 -22.46 -15.82
C VAL A 436 0.86 -21.51 -17.01
N ALA A 437 1.32 -21.95 -18.17
CA ALA A 437 1.19 -21.21 -19.43
C ALA A 437 1.19 -22.18 -20.61
N ALA A 438 0.78 -21.71 -21.79
CA ALA A 438 0.84 -22.50 -23.02
C ALA A 438 2.27 -23.07 -23.23
N PRO A 439 2.41 -24.27 -23.83
CA PRO A 439 3.69 -25.00 -23.85
C PRO A 439 4.87 -24.19 -24.39
N ASP A 440 4.66 -23.33 -25.40
CA ASP A 440 5.67 -22.46 -25.99
C ASP A 440 6.10 -21.34 -25.04
N ILE A 441 5.16 -20.74 -24.31
CA ILE A 441 5.41 -19.71 -23.29
C ILE A 441 6.13 -20.33 -22.09
N ALA A 442 5.68 -21.47 -21.60
CA ALA A 442 6.33 -22.20 -20.51
C ALA A 442 7.75 -22.64 -20.90
N ALA A 443 7.94 -23.16 -22.12
CA ALA A 443 9.27 -23.52 -22.63
C ALA A 443 10.21 -22.32 -22.73
N ARG A 444 9.71 -21.16 -23.17
CA ARG A 444 10.48 -19.91 -23.17
C ARG A 444 10.91 -19.52 -21.77
N LEU A 445 10.01 -19.54 -20.80
CA LEU A 445 10.35 -19.20 -19.42
C LEU A 445 11.38 -20.17 -18.84
N ARG A 446 11.22 -21.49 -19.08
CA ARG A 446 12.20 -22.52 -18.67
C ARG A 446 13.60 -22.27 -19.24
N ARG A 447 13.71 -21.79 -20.49
CA ARG A 447 15.02 -21.45 -21.09
C ARG A 447 15.78 -20.33 -20.34
N TRP A 448 15.05 -19.48 -19.62
CA TRP A 448 15.62 -18.40 -18.80
C TRP A 448 15.63 -18.72 -17.31
N THR A 449 15.17 -19.92 -16.94
CA THR A 449 15.25 -20.41 -15.57
C THR A 449 16.67 -20.93 -15.33
N PRO A 450 17.40 -20.43 -14.32
CA PRO A 450 18.69 -20.98 -13.97
C PRO A 450 18.54 -22.44 -13.49
N PRO A 451 19.59 -23.28 -13.58
CA PRO A 451 19.57 -24.58 -12.96
C PRO A 451 19.35 -24.45 -11.44
N TRP A 452 18.66 -25.43 -10.85
CA TRP A 452 18.29 -25.47 -9.43
C TRP A 452 17.43 -24.27 -8.98
N PRO A 453 16.32 -23.95 -9.70
CA PRO A 453 15.50 -22.79 -9.38
C PRO A 453 14.80 -22.87 -8.02
N VAL A 454 14.74 -24.07 -7.43
CA VAL A 454 14.18 -24.35 -6.11
C VAL A 454 15.13 -25.31 -5.39
N GLY A 455 15.53 -24.98 -4.16
CA GLY A 455 16.43 -25.80 -3.35
C GLY A 455 15.83 -27.15 -2.94
N LEU A 456 16.69 -28.15 -2.62
CA LEU A 456 16.25 -29.49 -2.24
C LEU A 456 15.25 -29.53 -1.06
N PRO A 457 15.48 -28.86 0.09
CA PRO A 457 14.50 -28.86 1.17
C PRO A 457 13.12 -28.34 0.73
N ALA A 458 13.11 -27.32 -0.14
CA ALA A 458 11.88 -26.73 -0.64
C ALA A 458 11.15 -27.63 -1.63
N GLN A 459 11.88 -28.35 -2.50
CA GLN A 459 11.28 -29.35 -3.40
C GLN A 459 10.63 -30.49 -2.59
N LEU A 460 11.34 -31.05 -1.60
CA LEU A 460 10.81 -32.12 -0.74
C LEU A 460 9.56 -31.66 0.00
N ALA A 461 9.60 -30.47 0.62
CA ALA A 461 8.46 -29.90 1.32
C ALA A 461 7.26 -29.66 0.40
N ALA A 462 7.49 -29.09 -0.78
CA ALA A 462 6.44 -28.82 -1.75
C ALA A 462 5.79 -30.12 -2.27
N VAL A 463 6.59 -31.14 -2.62
CA VAL A 463 6.09 -32.44 -3.08
C VAL A 463 5.25 -33.10 -1.99
N ALA A 464 5.75 -33.14 -0.75
CA ALA A 464 5.00 -33.71 0.37
C ALA A 464 3.68 -32.96 0.64
N ALA A 465 3.70 -31.63 0.59
CA ALA A 465 2.49 -30.82 0.77
C ALA A 465 1.42 -31.11 -0.31
N LEU A 466 1.83 -31.22 -1.58
CA LEU A 466 0.92 -31.47 -2.69
C LEU A 466 0.25 -32.86 -2.65
N ARG A 467 0.79 -33.79 -1.84
CA ARG A 467 0.23 -35.13 -1.61
C ARG A 467 -0.79 -35.20 -0.46
N GLU A 468 -1.00 -34.10 0.27
CA GLU A 468 -1.91 -34.07 1.42
C GLU A 468 -3.06 -33.04 1.24
N PRO A 469 -3.85 -33.11 0.16
CA PRO A 469 -4.89 -32.11 -0.11
C PRO A 469 -5.94 -32.01 1.01
N ALA A 470 -6.32 -33.13 1.62
CA ALA A 470 -7.31 -33.15 2.70
C ALA A 470 -6.87 -32.34 3.93
N TYR A 471 -5.57 -32.37 4.26
CA TYR A 471 -5.02 -31.60 5.38
C TYR A 471 -5.19 -30.10 5.15
N TYR A 472 -4.84 -29.63 3.95
CA TYR A 472 -4.93 -28.21 3.64
C TYR A 472 -6.37 -27.74 3.49
N THR A 473 -7.25 -28.54 2.87
CA THR A 473 -8.68 -28.22 2.77
C THR A 473 -9.32 -28.01 4.15
N ASP A 474 -9.07 -28.90 5.12
CA ASP A 474 -9.55 -28.73 6.50
C ASP A 474 -9.02 -27.43 7.13
N HIS A 475 -7.73 -27.12 6.95
CA HIS A 475 -7.14 -25.89 7.48
C HIS A 475 -7.65 -24.60 6.80
N TRP A 476 -7.97 -24.65 5.50
CA TRP A 476 -8.59 -23.52 4.79
C TRP A 476 -10.00 -23.25 5.35
N LEU A 477 -10.81 -24.30 5.55
CA LEU A 477 -12.13 -24.19 6.18
C LEU A 477 -12.06 -23.62 7.61
N ARG A 478 -11.09 -24.07 8.41
CA ARG A 478 -10.85 -23.49 9.75
C ARG A 478 -10.40 -22.04 9.68
N THR A 479 -9.60 -21.68 8.68
CA THR A 479 -9.18 -20.29 8.45
C THR A 479 -10.38 -19.39 8.17
N HIS A 480 -11.37 -19.85 7.40
CA HIS A 480 -12.64 -19.12 7.21
C HIS A 480 -13.36 -18.88 8.55
N ALA A 481 -13.52 -19.92 9.37
CA ALA A 481 -14.18 -19.79 10.67
C ALA A 481 -13.44 -18.82 11.62
N LEU A 482 -12.11 -18.93 11.69
CA LEU A 482 -11.27 -18.03 12.49
C LEU A 482 -11.37 -16.58 12.00
N ARG A 483 -11.39 -16.38 10.69
CA ARG A 483 -11.50 -15.05 10.08
C ARG A 483 -12.84 -14.40 10.38
N SER A 484 -13.95 -15.11 10.19
CA SER A 484 -15.29 -14.57 10.46
C SER A 484 -15.48 -14.24 11.95
N ARG A 485 -14.90 -15.05 12.85
CA ARG A 485 -14.87 -14.74 14.29
C ARG A 485 -14.03 -13.49 14.58
N LEU A 486 -12.80 -13.43 14.07
CA LEU A 486 -11.94 -12.25 14.22
C LEU A 486 -12.61 -10.99 13.65
N ALA A 487 -13.33 -11.12 12.53
CA ALA A 487 -14.05 -10.01 11.92
C ALA A 487 -15.16 -9.47 12.83
N ALA A 488 -15.93 -10.36 13.48
CA ALA A 488 -16.96 -9.99 14.44
C ALA A 488 -16.35 -9.28 15.66
N GLU A 489 -15.29 -9.85 16.26
CA GLU A 489 -14.62 -9.27 17.43
C GLU A 489 -13.98 -7.90 17.12
N LEU A 490 -13.41 -7.71 15.92
CA LEU A 490 -12.83 -6.42 15.49
C LEU A 490 -13.90 -5.37 15.17
N ALA A 491 -15.10 -5.78 14.78
CA ALA A 491 -16.21 -4.85 14.53
C ALA A 491 -16.71 -4.21 15.83
N GLU A 492 -16.43 -4.82 16.99
CA GLU A 492 -16.81 -4.31 18.32
C GLU A 492 -15.85 -3.24 18.86
N LEU A 493 -14.73 -2.93 18.17
CA LEU A 493 -13.72 -1.98 18.64
C LEU A 493 -14.19 -0.53 18.76
N GLY A 494 -15.31 -0.16 18.13
CA GLY A 494 -15.90 1.17 18.28
C GLY A 494 -16.76 1.60 17.10
N GLU A 495 -17.51 2.68 17.30
CA GLU A 495 -18.38 3.25 16.27
C GLU A 495 -17.58 3.70 15.04
N GLY A 496 -18.08 3.35 13.85
CA GLY A 496 -17.48 3.73 12.57
C GLY A 496 -16.25 2.91 12.15
N VAL A 497 -15.83 1.90 12.94
CA VAL A 497 -14.89 0.88 12.47
C VAL A 497 -15.60 -0.02 11.45
N SER A 498 -15.00 -0.20 10.28
CA SER A 498 -15.53 -1.07 9.22
C SER A 498 -14.60 -2.25 9.00
N VAL A 499 -15.15 -3.47 9.08
CA VAL A 499 -14.41 -4.71 8.85
C VAL A 499 -14.84 -5.33 7.52
N GLN A 500 -13.85 -5.65 6.69
CA GLN A 500 -14.04 -6.36 5.44
C GLN A 500 -13.39 -7.74 5.54
N ASP A 501 -14.26 -8.75 5.68
CA ASP A 501 -13.89 -10.15 5.89
C ASP A 501 -13.14 -10.75 4.68
N GLY A 502 -13.71 -10.64 3.47
CA GLY A 502 -13.13 -11.24 2.26
C GLY A 502 -13.13 -12.78 2.29
N VAL A 503 -12.30 -13.42 1.46
CA VAL A 503 -12.15 -14.89 1.41
C VAL A 503 -10.74 -15.41 1.71
N ALA A 504 -9.70 -14.58 1.67
CA ALA A 504 -8.31 -15.01 1.88
C ALA A 504 -7.95 -15.23 3.36
N ASN A 505 -6.69 -15.54 3.69
CA ASN A 505 -6.22 -15.70 5.08
C ASN A 505 -5.97 -14.39 5.84
N PHE A 506 -6.67 -13.33 5.49
CA PHE A 506 -6.59 -12.02 6.10
C PHE A 506 -7.91 -11.29 5.92
N LEU A 507 -8.09 -10.23 6.71
CA LEU A 507 -9.17 -9.28 6.58
C LEU A 507 -8.63 -7.85 6.65
N ASN A 508 -9.47 -6.87 6.32
CA ASN A 508 -9.14 -5.46 6.46
C ASN A 508 -10.03 -4.79 7.50
N VAL A 509 -9.43 -3.87 8.26
CA VAL A 509 -10.11 -2.98 9.19
C VAL A 509 -9.87 -1.55 8.74
N THR A 510 -10.94 -0.78 8.54
CA THR A 510 -10.88 0.64 8.22
C THR A 510 -11.35 1.45 9.41
N LEU A 511 -10.48 2.34 9.90
CA LEU A 511 -10.77 3.25 10.99
C LEU A 511 -11.70 4.40 10.54
N PRO A 512 -12.53 4.95 11.44
CA PRO A 512 -13.47 6.02 11.10
C PRO A 512 -12.76 7.29 10.65
N HIS A 513 -13.47 8.11 9.87
CA HIS A 513 -13.04 9.46 9.54
C HIS A 513 -12.87 10.31 10.81
N GLY A 514 -11.86 11.17 10.87
CA GLY A 514 -11.52 11.94 12.07
C GLY A 514 -10.83 11.14 13.19
N GLY A 515 -10.85 9.80 13.15
CA GLY A 515 -10.10 8.93 14.07
C GLY A 515 -8.59 8.87 13.77
N PRO A 516 -7.83 8.04 14.52
CA PRO A 516 -6.41 7.85 14.27
C PRO A 516 -6.12 7.29 12.88
N SER A 517 -4.91 7.50 12.38
CA SER A 517 -4.45 6.88 11.14
C SER A 517 -4.09 5.41 11.36
N ALA A 518 -4.14 4.62 10.28
CA ALA A 518 -3.67 3.24 10.25
C ALA A 518 -2.23 3.11 10.75
N ALA A 519 -1.35 4.02 10.33
CA ALA A 519 0.04 4.06 10.77
C ALA A 519 0.17 4.21 12.30
N ARG A 520 -0.66 5.05 12.93
CA ARG A 520 -0.66 5.22 14.40
C ARG A 520 -1.19 3.98 15.10
N LEU A 521 -2.28 3.38 14.63
CA LEU A 521 -2.79 2.13 15.19
C LEU A 521 -1.72 1.02 15.13
N VAL A 522 -1.10 0.85 13.95
CA VAL A 522 -0.03 -0.15 13.74
C VAL A 522 1.14 0.11 14.70
N ALA A 523 1.55 1.36 14.88
CA ALA A 523 2.66 1.71 15.78
C ALA A 523 2.34 1.40 17.24
N GLU A 524 1.12 1.69 17.71
CA GLU A 524 0.69 1.39 19.08
C GLU A 524 0.52 -0.12 19.30
N CYS A 525 -0.09 -0.87 18.37
CA CYS A 525 -0.20 -2.34 18.48
C CYS A 525 1.16 -3.03 18.62
N ARG A 526 2.23 -2.50 18.00
CA ARG A 526 3.60 -3.04 18.15
C ARG A 526 4.10 -3.00 19.59
N ARG A 527 3.66 -2.03 20.38
CA ARG A 527 4.00 -1.94 21.82
C ARG A 527 3.44 -3.12 22.62
N HIS A 528 2.40 -3.77 22.10
CA HIS A 528 1.78 -4.97 22.63
C HIS A 528 2.28 -6.26 21.94
N GLY A 529 3.36 -6.17 21.15
CA GLY A 529 3.92 -7.30 20.43
C GLY A 529 3.08 -7.77 19.23
N VAL A 530 2.10 -6.99 18.79
CA VAL A 530 1.24 -7.32 17.65
C VAL A 530 1.64 -6.49 16.44
N TYR A 531 1.99 -7.17 15.35
CA TYR A 531 2.44 -6.53 14.12
C TYR A 531 1.34 -6.63 13.08
N LEU A 532 0.82 -5.48 12.65
CA LEU A 532 -0.22 -5.36 11.63
C LEU A 532 0.32 -4.61 10.40
N ARG A 533 -0.44 -4.65 9.29
CA ARG A 533 -0.02 -4.04 8.02
C ARG A 533 -0.83 -2.79 7.69
N ASP A 534 -0.17 -1.63 7.66
CA ASP A 534 -0.75 -0.41 7.08
C ASP A 534 -0.89 -0.54 5.56
N LEU A 535 -2.12 -0.38 5.02
CA LEU A 535 -2.40 -0.42 3.59
C LEU A 535 -2.35 0.95 2.91
N SER A 536 -2.25 2.04 3.66
CA SER A 536 -2.27 3.42 3.15
C SER A 536 -1.27 3.66 2.00
N PRO A 537 -0.05 3.11 2.01
CA PRO A 537 0.89 3.31 0.91
C PRO A 537 0.49 2.62 -0.40
N LEU A 538 -0.45 1.65 -0.37
CA LEU A 538 -0.86 0.90 -1.57
C LEU A 538 -1.87 1.66 -2.42
N SER A 539 -2.72 2.50 -1.82
CA SER A 539 -3.77 3.23 -2.53
C SER A 539 -4.28 4.42 -1.74
N THR A 540 -4.53 5.54 -2.42
CA THR A 540 -5.22 6.70 -1.85
C THR A 540 -6.65 6.38 -1.46
N ALA A 541 -7.25 5.35 -2.05
CA ALA A 541 -8.60 4.90 -1.71
C ALA A 541 -8.71 4.47 -0.23
N TYR A 542 -7.60 4.15 0.45
CA TYR A 542 -7.58 3.82 1.87
C TYR A 542 -7.51 5.02 2.82
N GLU A 543 -7.28 6.23 2.30
CA GLU A 543 -7.38 7.50 3.05
C GLU A 543 -6.51 7.57 4.31
N GLY A 544 -5.46 6.75 4.41
CA GLY A 544 -4.63 6.69 5.61
C GLY A 544 -5.22 5.87 6.78
N ARG A 545 -6.27 5.07 6.55
CA ARG A 545 -7.12 4.50 7.63
C ARG A 545 -7.30 3.00 7.62
N THR A 546 -6.86 2.31 6.57
CA THR A 546 -7.07 0.85 6.46
C THR A 546 -5.83 0.06 6.85
N VAL A 547 -6.04 -0.93 7.73
CA VAL A 547 -5.04 -1.91 8.17
C VAL A 547 -5.47 -3.29 7.69
N ARG A 548 -4.53 -4.09 7.20
CA ARG A 548 -4.72 -5.52 6.93
C ARG A 548 -4.18 -6.34 8.09
N ILE A 549 -4.93 -7.37 8.44
CA ILE A 549 -4.64 -8.27 9.55
C ILE A 549 -4.66 -9.70 9.01
N SER A 550 -3.52 -10.40 9.07
CA SER A 550 -3.47 -11.83 8.79
C SER A 550 -4.23 -12.60 9.87
N VAL A 551 -5.04 -13.57 9.45
CA VAL A 551 -5.73 -14.48 10.36
C VAL A 551 -4.70 -15.38 11.03
N ARG A 552 -4.79 -15.46 12.36
CA ARG A 552 -3.96 -16.31 13.20
C ARG A 552 -4.82 -17.39 13.87
N ASP A 553 -4.26 -18.15 14.81
CA ASP A 553 -5.05 -19.05 15.64
C ASP A 553 -5.94 -18.28 16.62
N THR A 554 -6.78 -18.99 17.38
CA THR A 554 -7.72 -18.38 18.32
C THR A 554 -7.04 -17.49 19.37
N GLU A 555 -5.88 -17.89 19.88
CA GLU A 555 -5.18 -17.16 20.95
C GLU A 555 -4.51 -15.90 20.39
N GLU A 556 -3.80 -16.03 19.28
CA GLU A 556 -3.16 -14.91 18.59
C GLU A 556 -4.20 -13.91 18.06
N ASN A 557 -5.36 -14.37 17.57
CA ASN A 557 -6.46 -13.48 17.16
C ASN A 557 -7.02 -12.69 18.35
N ALA A 558 -7.24 -13.32 19.51
CA ALA A 558 -7.68 -12.62 20.71
C ALA A 558 -6.64 -11.56 21.16
N ARG A 559 -5.34 -11.87 21.05
CA ARG A 559 -4.26 -10.89 21.31
C ARG A 559 -4.29 -9.73 20.32
N ILE A 560 -4.61 -9.97 19.05
CA ILE A 560 -4.78 -8.92 18.04
C ILE A 560 -5.90 -7.97 18.43
N VAL A 561 -7.09 -8.50 18.76
CA VAL A 561 -8.25 -7.68 19.15
C VAL A 561 -7.92 -6.84 20.39
N ALA A 562 -7.34 -7.46 21.43
CA ALA A 562 -6.94 -6.76 22.65
C ALA A 562 -5.91 -5.65 22.40
N ALA A 563 -4.92 -5.89 21.52
CA ALA A 563 -3.93 -4.89 21.16
C ALA A 563 -4.54 -3.72 20.37
N CYS A 564 -5.46 -4.00 19.45
CA CYS A 564 -6.21 -2.96 18.74
C CYS A 564 -7.05 -2.11 19.69
N GLN A 565 -7.75 -2.72 20.64
CA GLN A 565 -8.53 -1.99 21.65
C GLN A 565 -7.63 -1.09 22.49
N ALA A 566 -6.56 -1.65 23.08
CA ALA A 566 -5.63 -0.89 23.89
C ALA A 566 -4.98 0.28 23.12
N ALA A 567 -4.65 0.06 21.84
CA ALA A 567 -4.13 1.11 20.97
C ALA A 567 -5.17 2.21 20.72
N LEU A 568 -6.44 1.86 20.49
CA LEU A 568 -7.50 2.85 20.33
C LEU A 568 -7.78 3.63 21.61
N ASP A 569 -7.75 2.99 22.78
CA ASP A 569 -7.93 3.66 24.09
C ASP A 569 -6.86 4.73 24.35
N VAL A 570 -5.65 4.54 23.81
CA VAL A 570 -4.56 5.53 23.88
C VAL A 570 -4.73 6.64 22.84
N LEU A 571 -5.19 6.29 21.63
CA LEU A 571 -5.23 7.19 20.49
C LEU A 571 -6.49 8.06 20.41
N LEU A 572 -7.60 7.59 20.95
CA LEU A 572 -8.86 8.29 21.08
C LEU A 572 -8.98 8.73 22.55
N PRO A 573 -8.75 10.02 22.88
CA PRO A 573 -8.96 10.46 24.25
C PRO A 573 -10.42 10.21 24.65
N LEU A 574 -10.64 9.78 25.90
CA LEU A 574 -11.96 9.74 26.52
C LEU A 574 -12.65 11.09 26.32
N VAL A 575 -13.76 11.12 25.59
CA VAL A 575 -14.69 12.24 25.67
C VAL A 575 -15.12 12.31 27.14
N PRO A 576 -14.93 13.42 27.86
CA PRO A 576 -15.45 13.53 29.21
C PRO A 576 -16.96 13.30 29.16
N ALA A 577 -17.48 12.40 30.00
CA ALA A 577 -18.91 12.18 30.11
C ALA A 577 -19.62 13.54 30.27
N PRO A 578 -20.77 13.76 29.61
CA PRO A 578 -21.49 15.02 29.75
C PRO A 578 -21.75 15.27 31.24
N VAL A 579 -21.27 16.42 31.73
CA VAL A 579 -21.53 16.88 33.09
C VAL A 579 -23.05 16.89 33.26
N PRO A 580 -23.63 16.15 34.24
CA PRO A 580 -25.07 16.15 34.44
C PRO A 580 -25.51 17.59 34.69
N ALA A 581 -26.46 18.06 33.89
CA ALA A 581 -27.03 19.39 34.04
C ALA A 581 -27.54 19.54 35.48
N PHE A 582 -26.96 20.47 36.23
CA PHE A 582 -27.50 20.86 37.52
C PHE A 582 -28.95 21.29 37.31
N ALA A 583 -29.87 20.53 37.87
CA ALA A 583 -31.27 20.92 37.98
C ALA A 583 -31.31 22.24 38.76
N THR A 584 -31.60 23.33 38.05
CA THR A 584 -31.96 24.60 38.68
C THR A 584 -33.27 24.38 39.40
N GLY A 585 -33.20 24.17 40.72
CA GLY A 585 -34.36 24.20 41.60
C GLY A 585 -35.02 25.58 41.52
N THR A 586 -36.26 25.60 41.06
CA THR A 586 -37.16 26.75 41.16
C THR A 586 -37.52 26.96 42.63
N VAL A 587 -37.05 28.06 43.20
CA VAL A 587 -37.68 28.69 44.37
C VAL A 587 -38.66 29.74 43.81
N HIS A 588 -39.95 29.39 43.80
CA HIS A 588 -41.09 30.16 44.29
C HIS A 588 -42.40 29.52 43.86
#